data_AF-A0A0C2G9D3-F1
#
_entry.id   AF-A0A0C2G9D3-F1
#
_cell.length_a   1.000
_cell.length_b   1.000
_cell.length_c   1.000
_cell.angle_alpha   90.00
_cell.angle_beta   90.00
_cell.angle_gamma   90.00
#
_symmetry.space_group_name_H-M   'P 1'
#
loop_
_entity.id
_entity.type
_entity.pdbx_description
1 polymer ?
#
loop_
_entity_poly.entity_id
_entity_poly.type
_entity_poly.pdbx_seq_one_letter_code
_entity_poly.pdbx_strand_id
1 'polypeptide(L)' 'MAYHKNTKIGCTYHRRGKAATFVCVYGEGPKWDEPIYEIGQRCKTNNECTTYKNSKCDMLCVKPKEGEKGKGMRE' A
#
# COMPACT_ATOMS: atom_id res chain seq x y z
N MET A 1 2.61 -9.87 -1.29
CA MET A 1 3.76 -8.98 -0.94
C MET A 1 3.88 -7.78 -1.87
N ALA A 2 3.86 -7.95 -3.20
CA ALA A 2 4.07 -6.86 -4.17
C ALA A 2 2.82 -6.40 -4.93
N TYR A 3 1.62 -6.85 -4.54
CA TYR A 3 0.39 -6.50 -5.25
C TYR A 3 0.09 -5.00 -5.15
N HIS A 4 0.08 -4.30 -6.28
CA HIS A 4 0.13 -2.83 -6.34
C HIS A 4 -1.12 -2.14 -5.77
N LYS A 5 -2.27 -2.81 -5.76
CA LYS A 5 -3.50 -2.28 -5.15
C LYS A 5 -3.53 -2.50 -3.64
N ASN A 6 -2.72 -3.39 -3.07
CA ASN A 6 -2.74 -3.59 -1.64
C ASN A 6 -2.04 -2.45 -0.87
N THR A 7 -2.79 -1.78 0.02
CA THR A 7 -2.31 -0.64 0.83
C THR A 7 -2.23 -0.93 2.32
N LYS A 8 -2.61 -2.14 2.76
CA LYS A 8 -2.65 -2.55 4.16
C LYS A 8 -1.88 -3.86 4.34
N ILE A 9 -1.02 -3.91 5.36
CA ILE A 9 -0.29 -5.11 5.75
C ILE A 9 -0.27 -5.18 7.28
N GLY A 10 -0.54 -6.36 7.82
CA GLY A 10 -0.36 -6.67 9.23
C GLY A 10 0.56 -7.89 9.36
N CYS A 11 1.63 -7.77 10.15
CA CYS A 11 2.55 -8.87 10.37
C CYS A 11 2.61 -9.22 11.86
N THR A 12 2.78 -10.50 12.15
CA THR A 12 3.05 -11.02 13.48
C THR A 12 4.19 -12.02 13.40
N TYR A 13 4.81 -12.28 14.55
CA TYR A 13 5.82 -13.32 14.65
C TYR A 13 5.60 -14.15 15.91
N HIS A 14 5.93 -15.43 15.81
CA HIS A 14 5.95 -16.35 16.94
C HIS A 14 7.31 -17.02 17.02
N ARG A 15 7.92 -16.97 18.20
CA ARG A 15 9.23 -17.58 18.44
C ARG A 15 9.07 -18.84 19.30
N ARG A 16 9.65 -19.94 18.84
CA ARG A 16 9.75 -21.20 19.59
C ARG A 16 11.20 -21.65 19.65
N GLY A 17 11.85 -21.38 20.79
CA GLY A 17 13.28 -21.64 20.99
C GLY A 17 14.16 -20.82 20.03
N LYS A 18 14.92 -21.51 19.18
CA LYS A 18 15.78 -20.89 18.14
C LYS A 18 15.02 -20.60 16.84
N ALA A 19 13.82 -21.12 16.65
CA ALA A 19 13.02 -20.88 15.46
C ALA A 19 12.10 -19.67 15.64
N ALA A 20 11.92 -18.90 14.56
CA ALA A 20 10.94 -17.81 14.49
C ALA A 20 10.08 -17.98 13.23
N THR A 21 8.78 -17.91 13.41
CA THR A 21 7.79 -17.93 12.34
C THR A 21 7.23 -16.53 12.17
N PHE A 22 7.27 -16.01 10.94
CA PHE A 22 6.67 -14.72 10.60
C PHE A 22 5.45 -14.96 9.72
N VAL A 23 4.35 -14.27 10.02
CA VAL A 23 3.14 -14.32 9.22
C VAL A 23 2.71 -12.89 8.91
N CYS A 24 2.52 -12.59 7.64
CA CYS A 24 1.96 -11.32 7.19
C CYS A 24 0.65 -11.56 6.45
N VAL A 25 -0.37 -10.79 6.81
CA VAL A 25 -1.67 -10.74 6.16
C VAL A 25 -1.76 -9.42 5.38
N TYR A 26 -2.20 -9.53 4.14
CA TYR A 26 -2.41 -8.40 3.23
C TYR A 26 -3.92 -8.10 3.19
N GLY A 27 -4.29 -6.82 3.14
CA GLY A 27 -5.71 -6.43 3.12
C GLY A 27 -6.42 -6.88 1.85
N GLU A 28 -5.72 -6.85 0.72
CA GLU A 28 -6.22 -7.28 -0.59
C GLU A 28 -5.17 -8.15 -1.30
N GLY A 29 -5.64 -9.13 -2.07
CA GLY A 29 -4.84 -9.96 -2.96
C GLY A 29 -5.31 -9.82 -4.42
N PRO A 30 -4.46 -10.19 -5.40
CA PRO A 30 -4.86 -10.20 -6.80
C PRO A 30 -5.93 -11.26 -7.03
N LYS A 31 -6.85 -10.99 -7.95
CA LYS A 31 -7.76 -12.01 -8.49
C LYS A 31 -7.01 -12.93 -9.46
N TRP A 32 -7.65 -14.03 -9.84
CA TRP A 32 -7.15 -14.86 -10.94
C TRP A 32 -6.95 -14.03 -12.21
N ASP A 33 -5.82 -14.27 -12.88
CA ASP A 33 -5.37 -13.59 -14.10
C ASP A 33 -5.20 -12.07 -13.97
N GLU A 34 -5.22 -11.53 -12.75
CA GLU A 34 -4.93 -10.12 -12.49
C GLU A 34 -3.42 -9.90 -12.35
N PRO A 35 -2.84 -8.93 -13.08
CA PRO A 35 -1.42 -8.61 -12.93
C PRO A 35 -1.13 -8.09 -11.51
N ILE A 36 0.02 -8.51 -10.96
CA ILE A 36 0.44 -8.08 -9.62
C ILE A 36 0.77 -6.59 -9.60
N TYR A 37 1.28 -6.04 -10.70
CA TYR A 37 1.57 -4.63 -10.91
C TYR A 37 1.64 -4.32 -12.41
N GLU A 38 1.54 -3.05 -12.75
CA GLU A 38 1.73 -2.56 -14.12
C GLU A 38 3.21 -2.20 -14.35
N ILE A 39 3.74 -2.52 -15.53
CA ILE A 39 5.11 -2.16 -15.90
C ILE A 39 5.13 -0.67 -16.24
N GLY A 40 5.98 0.09 -15.55
CA GLY A 40 6.09 1.52 -15.78
C GLY A 40 7.18 2.19 -14.93
N GLN A 41 7.30 3.50 -15.09
CA GLN A 41 8.15 4.30 -14.21
C GLN A 41 7.47 4.48 -12.85
N ARG A 42 8.27 4.61 -11.79
CA ARG A 42 7.78 5.06 -10.49
C ARG A 42 7.13 6.43 -10.62
N CYS A 43 6.18 6.73 -9.73
CA CYS A 43 5.59 8.06 -9.67
C CYS A 43 6.67 9.14 -9.44
N LYS A 44 6.48 10.31 -10.05
CA LYS A 44 7.28 11.52 -9.79
C LYS A 44 6.45 12.64 -9.16
N THR A 45 5.14 12.64 -9.42
CA THR A 45 4.17 13.63 -8.98
C THR A 45 2.92 12.96 -8.41
N ASN A 46 2.17 13.69 -7.58
CA ASN A 46 0.94 13.17 -6.97
C ASN A 46 -0.11 12.72 -8.01
N ASN A 47 -0.13 13.37 -9.17
CA ASN A 47 -1.12 13.12 -10.22
C ASN A 47 -0.92 11.78 -10.93
N GLU A 48 0.27 11.18 -10.84
CA GLU A 48 0.57 9.86 -11.41
C GLU A 48 -0.01 8.70 -10.59
N CYS A 49 -0.44 8.97 -9.35
CA CYS A 49 -1.03 7.96 -8.47
C CYS A 49 -2.54 7.85 -8.70
N THR A 50 -2.95 7.09 -9.70
CA THR A 50 -4.34 7.02 -10.18
C THR A 50 -5.21 5.97 -9.49
N THR A 51 -4.61 4.99 -8.81
CA THR A 51 -5.34 3.86 -8.19
C THR A 51 -6.31 4.30 -7.09
N TYR A 52 -5.93 5.31 -6.29
CA TYR A 52 -6.76 5.86 -5.22
C TYR A 52 -6.78 7.39 -5.30
N LYS A 53 -7.96 8.00 -5.16
CA LYS A 53 -8.10 9.47 -5.16
C LYS A 53 -7.29 10.11 -4.03
N ASN A 54 -6.72 11.28 -4.30
CA ASN A 54 -5.90 12.06 -3.37
C ASN A 54 -4.66 11.31 -2.83
N SER A 55 -4.13 10.38 -3.62
CA SER A 55 -2.85 9.74 -3.29
C SER A 55 -1.69 10.72 -3.46
N LYS A 56 -0.64 10.53 -2.66
CA LYS A 56 0.61 11.30 -2.77
C LYS A 56 1.71 10.41 -3.31
N CYS A 57 2.63 11.00 -4.06
CA CYS A 57 3.84 10.33 -4.49
C CYS A 57 4.98 10.62 -3.52
N ASP A 58 5.45 9.60 -2.83
CA ASP A 58 6.62 9.65 -1.94
C ASP A 58 7.46 8.38 -2.15
N MET A 59 8.17 8.32 -3.29
CA MET A 59 8.83 7.13 -3.85
C MET A 59 7.87 5.97 -4.25
N LEU A 60 6.75 5.85 -3.55
CA LEU A 60 5.60 4.98 -3.83
C LEU A 60 4.32 5.82 -3.77
N CYS A 61 3.24 5.29 -4.35
CA CYS A 61 1.91 5.89 -4.22
C CYS A 61 1.32 5.58 -2.84
N VAL A 62 1.08 6.62 -2.05
CA VAL A 62 0.54 6.53 -0.69
C VAL A 62 -0.94 6.90 -0.70
N LYS A 63 -1.80 5.92 -0.37
CA LYS A 63 -3.24 6.12 -0.20
C LYS A 63 -3.53 7.00 1.03
N PRO A 64 -4.44 7.99 0.95
CA PRO A 64 -4.82 8.81 2.10
C PRO A 64 -5.48 7.97 3.20
N LYS A 65 -5.31 8.38 4.48
CA LYS A 65 -5.99 7.73 5.60
C LYS A 65 -7.49 8.04 5.55
N GLU A 66 -8.30 7.02 5.83
CA GLU A 66 -9.74 7.18 6.03
C GLU A 66 -9.96 8.07 7.26
N GLY A 67 -10.30 9.35 7.02
CA GLY A 67 -10.45 10.38 8.07
C GLY A 67 -9.75 11.71 7.76
N GLU A 68 -8.81 11.76 6.81
CA GLU A 68 -8.15 13.00 6.37
C GLU A 68 -8.90 13.69 5.21
N LYS A 69 -10.24 13.63 5.21
CA LYS A 69 -11.05 14.48 4.32
C LYS A 69 -11.02 15.91 4.86
N GLY A 70 -10.06 16.70 4.40
CA GLY A 70 -10.11 18.17 4.49
C GLY A 70 -9.49 18.79 5.73
N LYS A 71 -8.17 18.63 5.95
CA LYS A 71 -7.41 19.69 6.61
C LYS A 71 -7.06 20.74 5.55
N GLY A 72 -8.06 21.53 5.17
CA GLY A 72 -7.81 22.84 4.60
C GLY A 72 -7.02 23.67 5.63
N MET A 73 -6.06 24.43 5.11
CA MET A 73 -5.56 25.70 5.63
C MET A 73 -6.27 26.15 6.92
N ARG A 74 -5.60 26.05 8.07
CA ARG A 74 -5.92 26.88 9.23
C ARG A 74 -4.91 28.00 9.23
N GLU A 75 -5.41 29.21 8.96
CA GLU A 75 -4.78 30.49 9.27
C GLU A 75 -4.57 30.63 10.78
#